data_AF-A0A011SXR7-F1
#
_entry.id   AF-A0A011SXR7-F1
#
_cell.length_a   1.000
_cell.length_b   1.000
_cell.length_c   1.000
_cell.angle_alpha   90.00
_cell.angle_beta   90.00
_cell.angle_gamma   90.00
#
_symmetry.space_group_name_H-M   'P 1'
#
loop_
_entity.id
_entity.type
_entity.pdbx_description
1 polymer ?
#
loop_
_entity_poly.entity_id
_entity_poly.type
_entity_poly.pdbx_seq_one_letter_code
_entity_poly.pdbx_strand_id
1 'polypeptide(L)' 'MEIYIEPAKRAGKRKLIRRSSLQPTEVHRDANGVRISVEAEGIYDSSRYLYTIKLTPENLALIFEAWNGS' A
#
# COMPACT_ATOMS: atom_id res chain seq x y z
N MET A 1 8.51 1.93 2.37
CA MET A 1 7.04 1.79 2.44
C MET A 1 6.66 1.21 3.78
N GLU A 2 5.67 1.80 4.43
CA GLU A 2 5.08 1.27 5.66
C GLU A 2 3.62 0.93 5.37
N ILE A 3 3.18 -0.26 5.79
CA ILE A 3 1.78 -0.68 5.66
C ILE A 3 1.21 -0.81 7.06
N TYR A 4 0.17 -0.03 7.30
CA TYR A 4 -0.60 -0.06 8.54
C TYR A 4 -1.95 -0.69 8.28
N ILE A 5 -2.45 -1.42 9.27
CA ILE A 5 -3.80 -1.93 9.26
C ILE A 5 -4.57 -1.43 10.47
N GLU A 6 -5.81 -1.02 10.24
CA GLU A 6 -6.70 -0.47 11.26
C GLU A 6 -8.01 -1.26 11.21
N PRO A 7 -8.33 -2.05 12.25
CA PRO A 7 -9.60 -2.77 12.28
C PRO A 7 -10.77 -1.80 12.34
N ALA A 8 -11.76 -1.94 11.44
CA ALA A 8 -12.93 -1.05 11.40
C ALA A 8 -13.67 -0.91 12.75
N LYS A 9 -13.71 -2.00 13.54
CA LYS A 9 -14.35 -2.01 14.88
C LYS A 9 -13.54 -1.30 15.97
N ARG A 10 -12.30 -0.89 15.70
CA ARG A 10 -11.37 -0.26 16.65
C ARG A 10 -10.59 0.86 15.97
N ALA A 11 -11.32 1.84 15.44
CA ALA A 11 -10.73 3.02 14.82
C ALA A 11 -9.73 3.72 15.76
N GLY A 12 -8.65 4.26 15.19
CA GLY A 12 -7.53 4.89 15.88
C GLY A 12 -6.40 3.93 16.30
N LYS A 13 -6.60 2.60 16.25
CA LYS A 13 -5.54 1.62 16.58
C LYS A 13 -4.91 1.02 15.32
N ARG A 14 -3.89 1.70 14.81
CA ARG A 14 -3.09 1.24 13.66
C ARG A 14 -2.00 0.27 14.12
N LYS A 15 -1.89 -0.89 13.45
CA LYS A 15 -0.78 -1.84 13.59
C LYS A 15 0.07 -1.79 12.34
N LEU A 16 1.38 -1.59 12.47
CA LEU A 16 2.34 -1.75 11.38
C LEU A 16 2.48 -3.24 11.05
N ILE A 17 2.23 -3.62 9.79
CA ILE A 17 2.29 -5.02 9.31
C ILE A 17 3.40 -5.26 8.27
N ARG A 18 4.05 -4.19 7.80
CA ARG A 18 5.24 -4.25 6.93
C ARG A 18 6.01 -2.93 7.00
N ARG A 19 7.34 -3.02 7.12
CA ARG A 19 8.27 -1.91 6.92
C ARG A 19 9.42 -2.38 6.03
N SER A 20 9.40 -1.97 4.76
CA SER A 20 10.48 -2.27 3.82
C SER A 20 10.47 -1.30 2.64
N SER A 21 11.59 -1.22 1.93
CA SER A 21 11.67 -0.49 0.66
C SER A 21 10.90 -1.23 -0.42
N LEU A 22 10.20 -0.48 -1.27
CA LEU A 22 9.48 -1.04 -2.42
C LEU A 22 10.52 -1.53 -3.44
N GLN A 23 10.38 -2.78 -3.87
CA GLN A 23 11.26 -3.38 -4.87
C GLN A 23 10.67 -3.21 -6.28
N PRO A 24 11.50 -3.10 -7.33
CA PRO A 24 11.01 -3.02 -8.70
C PRO A 24 10.09 -4.19 -9.09
N THR A 25 10.34 -5.39 -8.55
CA THR A 25 9.54 -6.60 -8.79
C THR A 25 8.15 -6.53 -8.17
N GLU A 26 7.93 -5.64 -7.21
CA GLU A 26 6.64 -5.42 -6.54
C GLU A 26 5.77 -4.40 -7.30
N VAL A 27 6.30 -3.77 -8.37
CA VAL A 27 5.66 -2.71 -9.14
C VAL A 27 5.42 -3.16 -10.57
N HIS A 28 4.16 -3.28 -10.94
CA HIS A 28 3.74 -3.67 -12.27
C HIS A 28 3.04 -2.51 -12.97
N ARG A 29 3.48 -2.19 -14.18
CA ARG A 29 2.75 -1.27 -15.05
C ARG A 29 1.57 -2.00 -15.67
N ASP A 30 0.40 -1.38 -15.60
CA ASP A 30 -0.84 -1.83 -16.23
C ASP A 30 -1.22 -0.80 -17.30
N ALA A 31 -2.07 -1.16 -18.27
CA ALA A 31 -2.49 -0.24 -19.33
C ALA A 31 -3.15 1.04 -18.76
N ASN A 32 -3.73 0.94 -17.56
CA ASN A 32 -4.45 2.01 -16.88
C ASN A 32 -3.84 2.35 -15.50
N GLY A 33 -2.50 2.33 -15.38
CA GLY A 33 -1.81 2.83 -14.19
C GLY A 33 -0.75 1.88 -13.63
N VAL A 34 -0.64 1.83 -12.29
CA VAL A 34 0.39 1.05 -11.59
C VAL A 34 -0.28 0.12 -10.58
N ARG A 35 0.16 -1.13 -10.56
CA ARG A 35 -0.22 -2.11 -9.55
C ARG A 35 0.97 -2.40 -8.65
N ILE A 36 0.79 -2.26 -7.36
CA ILE A 36 1.79 -2.57 -6.35
C ILE A 36 1.31 -3.80 -5.58
N SER A 37 2.09 -4.87 -5.59
CA SER A 37 1.78 -6.12 -4.90
C SER A 37 2.90 -6.48 -3.93
N VAL A 38 2.59 -6.57 -2.64
CA VAL A 38 3.56 -6.70 -1.54
C VAL A 38 3.08 -7.67 -0.48
N GLU A 39 3.97 -8.51 0.03
CA GLU A 39 3.65 -9.38 1.16
C GLU A 39 3.70 -8.63 2.49
N ALA A 40 2.69 -8.82 3.34
CA ALA A 40 2.66 -8.30 4.71
C ALA A 40 1.92 -9.26 5.65
N GLU A 41 2.04 -9.04 6.96
CA GLU A 41 1.34 -9.84 7.97
C GLU A 41 -0.16 -9.54 8.03
N GLY A 42 -0.95 -10.54 8.44
CA GLY A 42 -2.37 -10.38 8.75
C GLY A 42 -2.67 -9.53 9.99
N ILE A 43 -3.94 -9.15 10.13
CA ILE A 43 -4.43 -8.44 11.32
C ILE A 43 -4.43 -9.36 12.55
N TYR A 44 -4.92 -10.59 12.36
CA TYR A 44 -5.33 -11.48 13.45
C TYR A 44 -4.41 -12.69 13.63
N ASP A 45 -3.49 -12.92 12.71
CA ASP A 45 -2.56 -14.06 12.72
C ASP A 45 -1.16 -13.63 12.21
N SER A 46 -0.22 -14.56 12.27
CA SER A 46 1.12 -14.42 11.69
C SER A 46 1.19 -14.90 10.23
N SER A 47 0.04 -15.10 9.58
CA SER A 47 -0.01 -15.49 8.18
C SER A 47 0.43 -14.33 7.30
N ARG A 48 1.13 -14.65 6.20
CA ARG A 48 1.57 -13.66 5.21
C ARG A 48 0.56 -13.60 4.08
N TYR A 49 0.09 -12.39 3.78
CA TYR A 49 -0.86 -12.13 2.71
C TYR A 49 -0.22 -11.23 1.65
N LEU A 50 -0.60 -11.43 0.39
CA LEU A 50 -0.22 -10.56 -0.71
C LEU A 50 -1.22 -9.40 -0.81
N TYR A 51 -0.81 -8.21 -0.41
CA TYR A 51 -1.59 -6.98 -0.51
C TYR A 51 -1.37 -6.35 -1.88
N THR A 52 -2.46 -6.01 -2.57
CA THR A 52 -2.39 -5.38 -3.89
C THR A 52 -3.10 -4.03 -3.88
N ILE A 53 -2.40 -2.98 -4.30
CA ILE A 53 -2.94 -1.63 -4.49
C ILE A 53 -2.86 -1.31 -5.98
N LYS A 54 -3.99 -0.95 -6.58
CA LYS A 54 -4.04 -0.43 -7.95
C LYS A 54 -4.19 1.09 -7.88
N LEU A 55 -3.24 1.79 -8.48
CA LEU A 55 -3.22 3.24 -8.61
C LEU A 55 -3.53 3.61 -10.05
N THR A 56 -4.65 4.30 -10.27
CA THR A 56 -4.98 4.86 -11.57
C THR A 56 -4.14 6.12 -11.84
N PRO A 57 -4.12 6.63 -13.09
CA PRO A 57 -3.45 7.89 -13.40
C PRO A 57 -3.90 9.05 -12.50
N GLU A 58 -5.19 9.12 -12.17
CA GLU A 58 -5.75 10.15 -11.29
C GLU A 58 -5.20 10.02 -9.86
N ASN A 59 -5.08 8.78 -9.33
CA ASN A 59 -4.47 8.58 -8.02
C ASN A 59 -3.00 9.00 -8.01
N LEU A 60 -2.26 8.70 -9.07
CA LEU A 60 -0.84 9.06 -9.19
C LEU A 60 -0.67 10.58 -9.28
N ALA A 61 -1.54 11.28 -10.03
CA ALA A 61 -1.53 12.73 -10.11
C ALA A 61 -1.74 13.37 -8.74
N LEU A 62 -2.75 12.93 -7.98
CA LEU A 62 -3.01 13.43 -6.62
C LEU A 62 -1.83 13.19 -5.67
N ILE A 63 -1.19 12.02 -5.74
CA ILE A 63 -0.01 11.71 -4.92
C ILE A 63 1.16 12.62 -5.31
N PHE A 64 1.37 12.87 -6.60
CA PHE A 64 2.44 13.72 -7.10
C PHE A 64 2.25 15.19 -6.67
N GLU A 65 1.04 15.71 -6.76
CA GLU A 65 0.69 17.05 -6.27
C GLU A 65 0.95 17.18 -4.77
N ALA A 66 0.45 16.22 -3.98
CA ALA A 66 0.65 16.20 -2.53
C ALA A 66 2.14 16.09 -2.12
N TRP A 67 2.96 15.40 -2.93
CA TRP A 67 4.39 15.24 -2.65
C TRP A 67 5.19 16.51 -2.94
N ASN A 68 4.90 17.20 -4.05
CA ASN A 68 5.71 18.34 -4.48
C ASN A 68 5.32 19.66 -3.81
N GLY A 69 4.18 19.69 -3.11
CA GLY A 69 3.65 20.91 -2.51
C GLY A 69 3.12 21.85 -3.59
N SER A 70 1.81 22.05 -3.60
CA SER A 70 1.17 23.15 -4.31
C SER A 70 1.49 24.49 -3.66
#